data_AF-A0A532TF14-F1
#
_entry.id   AF-A0A532TF14-F1
#
_cell.length_a   1.000
_cell.length_b   1.000
_cell.length_c   1.000
_cell.angle_alpha   90.00
_cell.angle_beta   90.00
_cell.angle_gamma   90.00
#
_symmetry.space_group_name_H-M   'P 1'
#
loop_
_entity.id
_entity.type
_entity.pdbx_description
1 polymer ?
#
loop_
_entity_poly.entity_id
_entity_poly.type
_entity_poly.pdbx_seq_one_letter_code
_entity_poly.pdbx_strand_id
1 'polypeptide(L)'
;MGEFKPKILVASDIHLGSLDSERELFIQFLKEIIKGEFGKELQALIILGDFIDLCMDVPERILKREKIQEIFTLLLEIKKQINLIFVLGNHEIPVTGDYDEKFKRRELKFLRKFKNSDFSELFNQELYCQYLILKKWNDEDMLLLYDSRDQIESNPIKKIKIEGLDLDTDYRCFMTHGYQFDSDIYRFFVGQIWKSLISNNKFEVKETYDYFWNEVIKERRKIKPITFIQMKQELATLKNMSLDSINSLFLELSNLEFNLIKTNMRIMTKWERAANPDYYFDEIKEFLEDDEYDFSKINHVIYGHTHHSGISYGNINNQKVEIINDGSWQHMHPSYVEIVSKGKLNLKSYKNNKL
;
A
#
# COMPACT_ATOMS: atom_id res chain seq x y z
N MET A 1 -2.89 -9.00 33.73
CA MET A 1 -3.55 -9.70 32.61
C MET A 1 -2.49 -9.91 31.55
N GLY A 2 -2.29 -11.13 31.06
CA GLY A 2 -1.28 -11.41 30.04
C GLY A 2 -1.57 -10.61 28.76
N GLU A 3 -0.53 -10.06 28.14
CA GLU A 3 -0.66 -9.38 26.86
C GLU A 3 -0.98 -10.42 25.79
N PHE A 4 -2.17 -10.34 25.19
CA PHE A 4 -2.55 -11.23 24.10
C PHE A 4 -1.64 -10.96 22.91
N LYS A 5 -0.96 -12.00 22.42
CA LYS A 5 -0.09 -11.91 21.25
C LYS A 5 -0.92 -11.81 19.96
N PRO A 6 -0.44 -11.09 18.93
CA PRO A 6 -1.15 -10.95 17.66
C PRO A 6 -1.27 -12.27 16.91
N LYS A 7 -2.40 -12.42 16.20
CA LYS A 7 -2.66 -13.51 15.26
C LYS A 7 -2.52 -13.08 13.81
N ILE A 8 -2.76 -11.79 13.55
CA ILE A 8 -2.60 -11.17 12.22
C ILE A 8 -1.84 -9.86 12.41
N LEU A 9 -0.87 -9.63 11.54
CA LEU A 9 -0.22 -8.33 11.35
C LEU A 9 -0.65 -7.72 10.02
N VAL A 10 -0.93 -6.43 10.02
CA VAL A 10 -1.33 -5.66 8.84
C VAL A 10 -0.42 -4.45 8.72
N ALA A 11 0.20 -4.28 7.56
CA ALA A 11 1.03 -3.12 7.22
C ALA A 11 0.74 -2.67 5.79
N SER A 12 1.07 -1.43 5.46
CA SER A 12 0.77 -0.83 4.14
C SER A 12 1.87 0.14 3.72
N ASP A 13 1.78 0.63 2.48
CA ASP A 13 2.53 1.80 1.99
C ASP A 13 4.05 1.65 2.27
N ILE A 14 4.61 0.52 1.83
CA ILE A 14 6.05 0.22 1.95
C ILE A 14 6.86 0.96 0.87
N HIS A 15 6.26 1.18 -0.30
CA HIS A 15 6.81 1.91 -1.45
C HIS A 15 8.21 1.45 -1.89
N LEU A 16 8.39 0.14 -2.11
CA LEU A 16 9.63 -0.39 -2.64
C LEU A 16 9.89 0.12 -4.06
N GLY A 17 10.76 1.12 -4.16
CA GLY A 17 11.12 1.79 -5.43
C GLY A 17 11.39 3.28 -5.21
N SER A 18 10.57 3.92 -4.37
CA SER A 18 10.64 5.35 -4.00
C SER A 18 11.94 5.72 -3.28
N LEU A 19 12.37 6.97 -3.36
CA LEU A 19 13.56 7.48 -2.67
C LEU A 19 13.49 7.29 -1.14
N ASP A 20 12.34 7.57 -0.52
CA ASP A 20 12.23 7.75 0.93
C ASP A 20 11.32 6.69 1.59
N SER A 21 11.67 5.42 1.36
CA SER A 21 11.06 4.22 1.97
C SER A 21 11.92 3.72 3.14
N GLU A 22 11.29 3.37 4.26
CA GLU A 22 11.91 2.91 5.52
C GLU A 22 12.33 1.43 5.46
N ARG A 23 13.08 1.06 4.42
CA ARG A 23 13.43 -0.34 4.09
C ARG A 23 14.17 -1.04 5.22
N GLU A 24 15.08 -0.34 5.89
CA GLU A 24 15.87 -0.89 7.00
C GLU A 24 15.00 -1.26 8.19
N LEU A 25 14.03 -0.42 8.53
CA LEU A 25 13.07 -0.70 9.60
C LEU A 25 12.14 -1.83 9.20
N PHE A 26 11.68 -1.86 7.94
CA PHE A 26 10.84 -2.95 7.45
C PHE A 26 11.59 -4.30 7.45
N ILE A 27 12.87 -4.32 7.07
CA ILE A 27 13.73 -5.50 7.20
C ILE A 27 13.82 -5.98 8.64
N GLN A 28 13.94 -5.07 9.61
CA GLN A 28 13.96 -5.42 11.04
C GLN A 28 12.62 -6.03 11.47
N PHE A 29 11.51 -5.43 11.07
CA PHE A 29 10.16 -5.92 11.34
C PHE A 29 9.94 -7.35 10.80
N LEU A 30 10.34 -7.62 9.55
CA LEU A 30 10.26 -8.96 8.97
C LEU A 30 11.16 -9.97 9.71
N LYS A 31 12.34 -9.56 10.16
CA LYS A 31 13.23 -10.41 10.97
C LYS A 31 12.62 -10.74 12.34
N GLU A 32 11.90 -9.82 12.96
CA GLU A 32 11.20 -10.04 14.22
C GLU A 32 10.05 -11.05 14.08
N ILE A 33 9.34 -11.02 12.94
CA ILE A 33 8.34 -12.05 12.58
C ILE A 33 9.01 -13.43 12.52
N ILE A 34 10.10 -13.58 11.76
CA ILE A 34 10.81 -14.87 11.61
C ILE A 34 11.38 -15.38 12.93
N LYS A 35 11.79 -14.48 13.83
CA LYS A 35 12.30 -14.83 15.17
C LYS A 35 11.19 -15.18 16.16
N GLY A 36 9.92 -14.94 15.82
CA GLY A 36 8.78 -15.22 16.68
C GLY A 36 8.56 -14.19 17.80
N GLU A 37 9.05 -12.96 17.66
CA GLU A 37 8.87 -11.89 18.67
C GLU A 37 7.38 -11.51 18.87
N PHE A 38 6.61 -11.65 17.79
CA PHE A 38 5.15 -11.49 17.78
C PHE A 38 4.39 -12.70 18.36
N GLY A 39 5.11 -13.73 18.82
CA GLY A 39 4.55 -14.94 19.41
C GLY A 39 4.27 -16.04 18.38
N LYS A 40 4.17 -17.28 18.88
CA LYS A 40 3.93 -18.48 18.06
C LYS A 40 2.51 -18.58 17.50
N GLU A 41 1.61 -17.70 17.94
CA GLU A 41 0.21 -17.67 17.52
C GLU A 41 -0.04 -16.82 16.26
N LEU A 42 1.00 -16.12 15.77
CA LEU A 42 0.94 -15.36 14.54
C LEU A 42 0.68 -16.31 13.37
N GLN A 43 -0.36 -16.02 12.58
CA GLN A 43 -0.86 -16.88 11.51
C GLN A 43 -0.95 -16.18 10.15
N ALA A 44 -0.93 -14.84 10.12
CA ALA A 44 -0.95 -14.10 8.86
C ALA A 44 -0.18 -12.77 8.93
N LEU A 45 0.44 -12.41 7.81
CA LEU A 45 0.94 -11.08 7.48
C LEU A 45 0.20 -10.58 6.24
N ILE A 46 -0.45 -9.42 6.36
CA ILE A 46 -1.18 -8.75 5.29
C ILE A 46 -0.44 -7.46 4.93
N ILE A 47 -0.15 -7.28 3.65
CA ILE A 47 0.38 -6.03 3.10
C ILE A 47 -0.74 -5.32 2.32
N LEU A 48 -1.30 -4.25 2.87
CA LEU A 48 -2.44 -3.50 2.33
C LEU A 48 -2.01 -2.44 1.30
N GLY A 49 -1.58 -2.88 0.12
CA GLY A 49 -1.29 -2.00 -1.02
C GLY A 49 0.00 -1.20 -0.91
N ASP A 50 0.34 -0.57 -2.04
CA ASP A 50 1.53 0.26 -2.25
C ASP A 50 2.82 -0.36 -1.70
N PHE A 51 2.93 -1.69 -1.85
CA PHE A 51 4.13 -2.45 -1.50
C PHE A 51 5.25 -2.16 -2.50
N ILE A 52 4.94 -2.22 -3.80
CA ILE A 52 5.88 -1.92 -4.88
C ILE A 52 5.52 -0.58 -5.52
N ASP A 53 6.49 0.32 -5.61
CA ASP A 53 6.28 1.63 -6.21
C ASP A 53 6.63 1.66 -7.71
N LEU A 54 5.73 1.15 -8.55
CA LEU A 54 5.91 1.23 -10.00
C LEU A 54 5.63 2.63 -10.56
N CYS A 55 5.18 3.58 -9.75
CA CYS A 55 5.11 4.98 -10.16
C CYS A 55 6.51 5.63 -10.14
N MET A 56 7.34 5.21 -9.17
CA MET A 56 8.66 5.83 -8.91
C MET A 56 9.85 5.02 -9.42
N ASP A 57 9.73 3.72 -9.69
CA ASP A 57 10.82 2.92 -10.27
C ASP A 57 10.35 1.88 -11.32
N VAL A 58 11.30 1.26 -12.01
CA VAL A 58 11.08 0.19 -12.98
C VAL A 58 11.36 -1.19 -12.36
N PRO A 59 10.62 -2.25 -12.74
CA PRO A 59 10.79 -3.59 -12.17
C PRO A 59 12.23 -4.11 -12.19
N GLU A 60 12.95 -3.90 -13.29
CA GLU A 60 14.31 -4.42 -13.49
C GLU A 60 15.31 -3.79 -12.51
N ARG A 61 15.05 -2.58 -12.04
CA ARG A 61 15.87 -1.89 -11.05
C ARG A 61 15.48 -2.27 -9.63
N ILE A 62 14.17 -2.30 -9.33
CA ILE A 62 13.64 -2.75 -8.04
C ILE A 62 14.23 -4.12 -7.68
N LEU A 63 14.20 -5.06 -8.62
CA LEU A 63 14.72 -6.43 -8.45
C LEU A 63 16.24 -6.51 -8.21
N LYS A 64 17.01 -5.47 -8.55
CA LYS A 64 18.48 -5.45 -8.41
C LYS A 64 18.97 -4.74 -7.14
N ARG A 65 18.09 -4.05 -6.40
CA ARG A 65 18.49 -3.33 -5.19
C ARG A 65 18.65 -4.33 -4.04
N GLU A 66 19.85 -4.37 -3.45
CA GLU A 66 20.22 -5.31 -2.39
C GLU A 66 19.21 -5.36 -1.23
N LYS A 67 18.80 -4.19 -0.72
CA LYS A 67 17.81 -4.11 0.38
C LYS A 67 16.43 -4.65 0.01
N ILE A 68 16.03 -4.48 -1.25
CA ILE A 68 14.75 -5.01 -1.74
C ILE A 68 14.83 -6.53 -1.91
N GLN A 69 15.96 -7.06 -2.40
CA GLN A 69 16.20 -8.50 -2.46
C GLN A 69 16.22 -9.13 -1.05
N GLU A 70 16.79 -8.44 -0.06
CA GLU A 70 16.73 -8.86 1.35
C GLU A 70 15.27 -8.96 1.83
N ILE A 71 14.45 -7.93 1.56
CA ILE A 71 13.00 -7.93 1.89
C ILE A 71 12.29 -9.11 1.23
N PHE A 72 12.48 -9.32 -0.07
CA PHE A 72 11.84 -10.44 -0.78
C PHE A 72 12.28 -11.79 -0.24
N THR A 73 13.57 -11.95 0.10
CA THR A 73 14.07 -13.18 0.73
C THR A 73 13.40 -13.45 2.08
N LEU A 74 13.24 -12.42 2.91
CA LEU A 74 12.56 -12.54 4.20
C LEU A 74 11.07 -12.86 4.03
N LEU A 75 10.39 -12.26 3.05
CA LEU A 75 8.98 -12.55 2.75
C LEU A 75 8.78 -13.99 2.24
N LEU A 76 9.70 -14.51 1.43
CA LEU A 76 9.67 -15.92 1.02
C LEU A 76 9.81 -16.86 2.22
N GLU A 77 10.61 -16.49 3.22
CA GLU A 77 10.75 -17.26 4.45
C GLU A 77 9.48 -17.18 5.32
N ILE A 78 8.90 -15.99 5.47
CA ILE A 78 7.62 -15.78 6.18
C ILE A 78 6.49 -16.58 5.55
N LYS A 79 6.40 -16.58 4.21
CA LYS A 79 5.40 -17.35 3.44
C LYS A 79 5.44 -18.85 3.73
N LYS A 80 6.57 -19.41 4.17
CA LYS A 80 6.67 -20.84 4.57
C LYS A 80 6.09 -21.11 5.96
N GLN A 81 5.97 -20.08 6.80
CA GLN A 81 5.61 -20.22 8.21
C GLN A 81 4.18 -19.78 8.49
N ILE A 82 3.74 -18.70 7.84
CA ILE A 82 2.42 -18.09 8.04
C ILE A 82 1.80 -17.68 6.71
N ASN A 83 0.52 -17.33 6.71
CA ASN A 83 -0.16 -16.83 5.51
C ASN A 83 0.37 -15.45 5.15
N LEU A 84 0.92 -15.30 3.94
CA LEU A 84 1.31 -14.00 3.38
C LEU A 84 0.27 -13.56 2.35
N ILE A 85 -0.25 -12.35 2.47
CA ILE A 85 -1.29 -11.82 1.61
C ILE A 85 -0.95 -10.38 1.22
N PHE A 86 -1.21 -10.03 -0.04
CA PHE A 86 -1.08 -8.69 -0.58
C PHE A 86 -2.43 -8.20 -1.10
N VAL A 87 -2.78 -6.98 -0.74
CA VAL A 87 -3.79 -6.19 -1.47
C VAL A 87 -3.04 -5.29 -2.44
N LEU A 88 -3.51 -5.12 -3.67
CA LEU A 88 -2.86 -4.21 -4.63
C LEU A 88 -3.30 -2.77 -4.43
N GLY A 89 -2.33 -1.86 -4.39
CA GLY A 89 -2.47 -0.41 -4.30
C GLY A 89 -2.52 0.29 -5.67
N ASN A 90 -2.63 1.62 -5.63
CA ASN A 90 -2.62 2.46 -6.82
C ASN A 90 -1.21 2.69 -7.37
N HIS A 91 -0.16 2.26 -6.66
CA HIS A 91 1.22 2.29 -7.15
C HIS A 91 1.61 1.01 -7.90
N GLU A 92 0.91 -0.11 -7.70
CA GLU A 92 1.14 -1.35 -8.45
C GLU A 92 0.32 -1.45 -9.73
N ILE A 93 -0.96 -1.05 -9.67
CA ILE A 93 -1.88 -1.18 -10.81
C ILE A 93 -2.70 0.09 -11.09
N PRO A 94 -3.05 0.35 -12.36
CA PRO A 94 -3.84 1.54 -12.70
C PRO A 94 -5.24 1.52 -12.07
N VAL A 95 -5.67 2.64 -11.48
CA VAL A 95 -6.97 2.79 -10.80
C VAL A 95 -8.06 3.51 -11.61
N THR A 96 -7.91 3.58 -12.93
CA THR A 96 -8.81 4.38 -13.80
C THR A 96 -10.06 3.61 -14.26
N GLY A 97 -11.23 4.26 -14.24
CA GLY A 97 -12.52 3.65 -14.66
C GLY A 97 -12.95 2.53 -13.71
N ASP A 98 -13.94 1.72 -14.11
CA ASP A 98 -14.39 0.58 -13.28
C ASP A 98 -13.20 -0.32 -12.93
N TYR A 99 -12.93 -0.41 -11.65
CA TYR A 99 -11.74 -1.05 -11.12
C TYR A 99 -11.98 -2.52 -10.84
N ASP A 100 -13.12 -2.87 -10.23
CA ASP A 100 -13.57 -4.24 -9.99
C ASP A 100 -13.57 -5.06 -11.28
N GLU A 101 -14.19 -4.53 -12.35
CA GLU A 101 -14.24 -5.20 -13.66
C GLU A 101 -12.83 -5.43 -14.25
N LYS A 102 -11.90 -4.52 -13.97
CA LYS A 102 -10.57 -4.50 -14.59
C LYS A 102 -9.48 -5.12 -13.72
N PHE A 103 -9.76 -5.40 -12.46
CA PHE A 103 -8.77 -5.81 -11.46
C PHE A 103 -7.99 -7.03 -11.92
N LYS A 104 -8.69 -8.12 -12.26
CA LYS A 104 -8.03 -9.39 -12.60
C LYS A 104 -7.06 -9.28 -13.76
N ARG A 105 -7.42 -8.51 -14.78
CA ARG A 105 -6.55 -8.25 -15.94
C ARG A 105 -5.33 -7.39 -15.55
N ARG A 106 -5.50 -6.44 -14.64
CA ARG A 106 -4.43 -5.54 -14.17
C ARG A 106 -3.47 -6.27 -13.23
N GLU A 107 -3.99 -7.04 -12.29
CA GLU A 107 -3.22 -7.97 -11.45
C GLU A 107 -2.32 -8.85 -12.30
N LEU A 108 -2.88 -9.56 -13.28
CA LEU A 108 -2.11 -10.41 -14.20
C LEU A 108 -0.99 -9.66 -14.93
N LYS A 109 -1.21 -8.40 -15.31
CA LYS A 109 -0.18 -7.57 -15.96
C LYS A 109 0.92 -7.17 -14.97
N PHE A 110 0.55 -6.84 -13.74
CA PHE A 110 1.50 -6.53 -12.67
C PHE A 110 2.40 -7.74 -12.38
N LEU A 111 1.81 -8.91 -12.09
CA LEU A 111 2.56 -10.12 -11.74
C LEU A 111 3.54 -10.55 -12.86
N ARG A 112 3.13 -10.40 -14.12
CA ARG A 112 3.99 -10.71 -15.28
C ARG A 112 5.28 -9.87 -15.33
N LYS A 113 5.31 -8.68 -14.75
CA LYS A 113 6.54 -7.86 -14.67
C LYS A 113 7.63 -8.52 -13.83
N PHE A 114 7.26 -9.41 -12.90
CA PHE A 114 8.17 -10.06 -11.97
C PHE A 114 8.30 -11.58 -12.18
N LYS A 115 7.56 -12.14 -13.15
CA LYS A 115 7.45 -13.60 -13.38
C LYS A 115 8.79 -14.30 -13.63
N ASN A 116 9.76 -13.63 -14.26
CA ASN A 116 11.05 -14.23 -14.61
C ASN A 116 12.16 -13.89 -13.58
N SER A 117 11.77 -13.46 -12.37
CA SER A 117 12.72 -13.18 -11.28
C SER A 117 12.90 -14.38 -10.36
N ASP A 118 13.99 -14.37 -9.60
CA ASP A 118 14.24 -15.35 -8.52
C ASP A 118 13.21 -15.27 -7.38
N PHE A 119 12.36 -14.22 -7.39
CA PHE A 119 11.31 -13.99 -6.40
C PHE A 119 9.90 -14.23 -6.98
N SER A 120 9.79 -14.90 -8.13
CA SER A 120 8.51 -15.14 -8.83
C SER A 120 7.42 -15.78 -7.96
N GLU A 121 7.80 -16.56 -6.94
CA GLU A 121 6.88 -17.14 -5.96
C GLU A 121 6.10 -16.10 -5.12
N LEU A 122 6.67 -14.90 -4.90
CA LEU A 122 5.96 -13.80 -4.24
C LEU A 122 4.94 -13.13 -5.17
N PHE A 123 5.07 -13.33 -6.49
CA PHE A 123 4.25 -12.70 -7.51
C PHE A 123 3.30 -13.73 -8.16
N ASN A 124 2.66 -14.55 -7.32
CA ASN A 124 1.64 -15.51 -7.71
C ASN A 124 0.24 -15.01 -7.33
N GLN A 125 -0.76 -15.28 -8.17
CA GLN A 125 -2.16 -14.82 -7.97
C GLN A 125 -2.79 -15.30 -6.66
N GLU A 126 -2.31 -16.40 -6.08
CA GLU A 126 -2.86 -16.93 -4.82
C GLU A 126 -2.55 -16.07 -3.58
N LEU A 127 -1.63 -15.10 -3.72
CA LEU A 127 -1.24 -14.17 -2.65
C LEU A 127 -1.92 -12.81 -2.79
N TYR A 128 -2.52 -12.49 -3.94
CA TYR A 128 -3.07 -11.17 -4.23
C TYR A 128 -4.59 -11.17 -4.22
N CYS A 129 -5.16 -10.06 -3.79
CA CYS A 129 -6.59 -9.78 -3.85
C CYS A 129 -6.81 -8.26 -3.85
N GLN A 130 -8.08 -7.86 -3.92
CA GLN A 130 -8.49 -6.46 -3.82
C GLN A 130 -9.09 -6.12 -2.46
N TYR A 131 -9.85 -7.06 -1.89
CA TYR A 131 -10.53 -6.88 -0.62
C TYR A 131 -10.36 -8.09 0.29
N LEU A 132 -10.38 -7.82 1.58
CA LEU A 132 -10.33 -8.80 2.66
C LEU A 132 -11.48 -8.58 3.62
N ILE A 133 -12.09 -9.66 4.09
CA ILE A 133 -13.02 -9.63 5.23
C ILE A 133 -12.60 -10.68 6.24
N LEU A 134 -12.35 -10.24 7.47
CA LEU A 134 -12.19 -11.11 8.63
C LEU A 134 -13.52 -11.22 9.36
N LYS A 135 -14.05 -12.44 9.45
CA LYS A 135 -15.35 -12.72 10.08
C LYS A 135 -15.53 -14.18 10.48
N LYS A 136 -16.64 -14.47 11.18
CA LYS A 136 -17.15 -15.84 11.30
C LYS A 136 -17.81 -16.31 10.01
N TRP A 137 -17.37 -17.45 9.50
CA TRP A 137 -17.94 -18.16 8.36
C TRP A 137 -18.11 -19.63 8.72
N ASN A 138 -19.34 -20.15 8.74
CA ASN A 138 -19.65 -21.53 9.16
C ASN A 138 -19.04 -21.88 10.53
N ASP A 139 -19.23 -20.99 11.51
CA ASP A 139 -18.70 -21.10 12.89
C ASP A 139 -17.16 -21.07 13.03
N GLU A 140 -16.42 -20.85 11.94
CA GLU A 140 -14.97 -20.68 11.96
C GLU A 140 -14.57 -19.22 11.74
N ASP A 141 -13.52 -18.76 12.42
CA ASP A 141 -12.92 -17.45 12.19
C ASP A 141 -12.08 -17.51 10.90
N MET A 142 -12.50 -16.73 9.91
CA MET A 142 -12.01 -16.84 8.54
C MET A 142 -11.63 -15.48 7.99
N LEU A 143 -10.48 -15.44 7.33
CA LEU A 143 -10.06 -14.36 6.44
C LEU A 143 -10.45 -14.73 5.00
N LEU A 144 -11.28 -13.89 4.40
CA LEU A 144 -11.91 -14.11 3.10
C LEU A 144 -11.38 -13.10 2.11
N LEU A 145 -10.91 -13.57 0.96
CA LEU A 145 -10.29 -12.73 -0.08
C LEU A 145 -11.25 -12.57 -1.25
N TYR A 146 -11.28 -11.37 -1.84
CA TYR A 146 -12.14 -11.01 -2.96
C TYR A 146 -11.39 -10.17 -3.99
N ASP A 147 -11.76 -10.35 -5.26
CA ASP A 147 -11.23 -9.59 -6.39
C ASP A 147 -12.15 -8.43 -6.82
N SER A 148 -13.36 -8.33 -6.24
CA SER A 148 -14.35 -7.31 -6.59
C SER A 148 -15.44 -7.17 -5.51
N ARG A 149 -16.15 -6.04 -5.48
CA ARG A 149 -17.20 -5.76 -4.48
C ARG A 149 -18.43 -6.67 -4.60
N ASP A 150 -18.81 -7.06 -5.81
CA ASP A 150 -19.94 -7.97 -6.07
C ASP A 150 -19.72 -9.40 -5.52
N GLN A 151 -18.48 -9.79 -5.29
CA GLN A 151 -18.13 -11.09 -4.69
C GLN A 151 -18.26 -11.09 -3.16
N ILE A 152 -18.24 -9.91 -2.53
CA ILE A 152 -18.23 -9.79 -1.08
C ILE A 152 -19.47 -10.48 -0.49
N GLU A 153 -19.28 -11.14 0.66
CA GLU A 153 -20.25 -12.01 1.34
C GLU A 153 -20.61 -13.32 0.61
N SER A 154 -20.54 -13.40 -0.72
CA SER A 154 -21.13 -14.51 -1.49
C SER A 154 -20.11 -15.48 -2.09
N ASN A 155 -19.01 -14.98 -2.66
CA ASN A 155 -18.11 -15.76 -3.51
C ASN A 155 -16.62 -15.40 -3.30
N PRO A 156 -16.05 -15.68 -2.12
CA PRO A 156 -14.63 -15.41 -1.87
C PRO A 156 -13.74 -16.29 -2.76
N ILE A 157 -12.70 -15.69 -3.33
CA ILE A 157 -11.71 -16.40 -4.16
C ILE A 157 -10.79 -17.30 -3.32
N LYS A 158 -10.63 -16.99 -2.03
CA LYS A 158 -9.85 -17.77 -1.08
C LYS A 158 -10.41 -17.60 0.33
N LYS A 159 -10.34 -18.66 1.12
CA LYS A 159 -10.75 -18.69 2.53
C LYS A 159 -9.58 -19.21 3.36
N ILE A 160 -9.20 -18.49 4.40
CA ILE A 160 -8.07 -18.83 5.27
C ILE A 160 -8.57 -18.85 6.71
N LYS A 161 -8.49 -20.01 7.36
CA LYS A 161 -8.87 -20.15 8.76
C LYS A 161 -7.80 -19.51 9.65
N ILE A 162 -8.24 -18.76 10.67
CA ILE A 162 -7.37 -18.16 11.68
C ILE A 162 -7.80 -18.68 13.06
N GLU A 163 -6.97 -19.51 13.67
CA GLU A 163 -7.31 -20.23 14.89
C GLU A 163 -7.20 -19.36 16.15
N GLY A 164 -8.20 -19.51 17.03
CA GLY A 164 -8.24 -18.91 18.36
C GLY A 164 -8.45 -17.40 18.37
N LEU A 165 -8.97 -16.80 17.29
CA LEU A 165 -9.43 -15.41 17.35
C LEU A 165 -10.66 -15.29 18.24
N ASP A 166 -11.57 -16.27 18.27
CA ASP A 166 -12.80 -16.24 19.05
C ASP A 166 -13.67 -15.01 18.73
N LEU A 167 -13.91 -14.75 17.44
CA LEU A 167 -14.69 -13.59 17.00
C LEU A 167 -16.16 -13.72 17.42
N ASP A 168 -16.82 -12.57 17.63
CA ASP A 168 -18.28 -12.54 17.77
C ASP A 168 -18.95 -12.81 16.41
N THR A 169 -20.17 -13.34 16.43
CA THR A 169 -20.89 -13.75 15.20
C THR A 169 -21.12 -12.59 14.23
N ASP A 170 -21.31 -11.39 14.77
CA ASP A 170 -21.53 -10.12 14.06
C ASP A 170 -20.22 -9.38 13.74
N TYR A 171 -19.06 -9.84 14.18
CA TYR A 171 -17.77 -9.20 13.85
C TYR A 171 -17.48 -9.24 12.35
N ARG A 172 -17.23 -8.08 11.74
CA ARG A 172 -16.89 -7.94 10.31
C ARG A 172 -15.83 -6.85 10.16
N CYS A 173 -14.59 -7.25 9.95
CA CYS A 173 -13.50 -6.33 9.64
C CYS A 173 -13.20 -6.35 8.15
N PHE A 174 -13.53 -5.25 7.47
CA PHE A 174 -13.18 -5.00 6.08
C PHE A 174 -11.75 -4.45 5.99
N MET A 175 -10.94 -4.98 5.09
CA MET A 175 -9.58 -4.49 4.86
C MET A 175 -9.32 -4.33 3.37
N THR A 176 -8.76 -3.19 2.99
CA THR A 176 -8.42 -2.88 1.60
C THR A 176 -7.35 -1.79 1.56
N HIS A 177 -6.82 -1.49 0.38
CA HIS A 177 -6.01 -0.30 0.20
C HIS A 177 -6.91 0.91 -0.04
N GLY A 178 -6.51 2.05 0.49
CA GLY A 178 -7.35 3.23 0.55
C GLY A 178 -7.88 3.72 -0.80
N TYR A 179 -7.17 3.64 -1.93
CA TYR A 179 -7.66 4.29 -3.18
C TYR A 179 -9.08 3.87 -3.59
N GLN A 180 -9.58 2.76 -3.06
CA GLN A 180 -10.98 2.31 -3.20
C GLN A 180 -11.99 3.35 -2.73
N PHE A 181 -11.62 4.18 -1.76
CA PHE A 181 -12.37 5.29 -1.22
C PHE A 181 -12.03 6.62 -1.90
N ASP A 182 -11.12 6.67 -2.87
CA ASP A 182 -10.85 7.95 -3.52
C ASP A 182 -12.08 8.41 -4.32
N SER A 183 -12.41 9.70 -4.25
CA SER A 183 -13.49 10.25 -5.08
C SER A 183 -13.25 10.01 -6.57
N ASP A 184 -14.35 9.88 -7.33
CA ASP A 184 -14.29 9.70 -8.78
C ASP A 184 -13.51 10.82 -9.48
N ILE A 185 -13.62 12.05 -8.97
CA ILE A 185 -12.91 13.21 -9.49
C ILE A 185 -11.40 13.06 -9.30
N TYR A 186 -10.97 12.63 -8.11
CA TYR A 186 -9.55 12.35 -7.85
C TYR A 186 -9.03 11.25 -8.78
N ARG A 187 -9.75 10.13 -8.89
CA ARG A 187 -9.41 9.02 -9.79
C ARG A 187 -9.36 9.47 -11.26
N PHE A 188 -10.21 10.41 -11.67
CA PHE A 188 -10.21 10.97 -13.02
C PHE A 188 -8.95 11.80 -13.32
N PHE A 189 -8.54 12.69 -12.41
CA PHE A 189 -7.38 13.56 -12.65
C PHE A 189 -6.05 12.90 -12.31
N VAL A 190 -5.94 12.34 -11.09
CA VAL A 190 -4.69 11.80 -10.56
C VAL A 190 -4.48 10.37 -11.00
N GLY A 191 -5.54 9.55 -11.07
CA GLY A 191 -5.45 8.16 -11.52
C GLY A 191 -4.92 8.00 -12.96
N GLN A 192 -5.16 8.97 -13.85
CA GLN A 192 -4.58 8.96 -15.20
C GLN A 192 -3.06 9.21 -15.18
N ILE A 193 -2.58 10.07 -14.27
CA ILE A 193 -1.16 10.33 -14.09
C ILE A 193 -0.48 9.06 -13.55
N TRP A 194 -1.06 8.42 -12.52
CA TRP A 194 -0.56 7.15 -11.99
C TRP A 194 -0.53 6.04 -13.03
N LYS A 195 -1.61 5.87 -13.80
CA LYS A 195 -1.66 4.91 -14.91
C LYS A 195 -0.54 5.15 -15.93
N SER A 196 -0.29 6.42 -16.28
CA SER A 196 0.78 6.80 -17.19
C SER A 196 2.14 6.42 -16.62
N LEU A 197 2.35 6.61 -15.31
CA LEU A 197 3.61 6.29 -14.64
C LEU A 197 3.87 4.79 -14.54
N ILE A 198 2.89 4.01 -14.08
CA ILE A 198 2.98 2.54 -13.98
C ILE A 198 3.32 1.88 -15.33
N SER A 199 2.82 2.49 -16.42
CA SER A 199 3.03 2.01 -17.79
C SER A 199 4.34 2.51 -18.42
N ASN A 200 4.94 3.56 -17.88
CA ASN A 200 6.17 4.14 -18.41
C ASN A 200 7.38 3.31 -17.94
N ASN A 201 8.30 3.01 -18.86
CA ASN A 201 9.53 2.27 -18.57
C ASN A 201 10.78 3.15 -18.62
N LYS A 202 10.65 4.45 -18.91
CA LYS A 202 11.76 5.41 -18.83
C LYS A 202 12.05 5.72 -17.37
N PHE A 203 13.22 5.28 -16.92
CA PHE A 203 13.67 5.50 -15.55
C PHE A 203 13.73 7.00 -15.21
N GLU A 204 14.20 7.83 -16.14
CA GLU A 204 14.40 9.28 -15.98
C GLU A 204 13.08 10.00 -15.69
N VAL A 205 11.99 9.54 -16.32
CA VAL A 205 10.66 10.07 -16.06
C VAL A 205 10.26 9.75 -14.63
N LYS A 206 10.33 8.48 -14.23
CA LYS A 206 9.92 8.06 -12.88
C LYS A 206 10.76 8.73 -11.79
N GLU A 207 12.06 8.80 -11.98
CA GLU A 207 12.99 9.48 -11.09
C GLU A 207 12.69 10.98 -10.95
N THR A 208 12.24 11.62 -12.02
CA THR A 208 11.79 13.02 -11.97
C THR A 208 10.52 13.16 -11.12
N TYR A 209 9.57 12.23 -11.22
CA TYR A 209 8.38 12.22 -10.37
C TYR A 209 8.73 11.95 -8.91
N ASP A 210 9.60 10.97 -8.66
CA ASP A 210 10.11 10.60 -7.33
C ASP A 210 10.74 11.82 -6.64
N TYR A 211 11.63 12.53 -7.34
CA TYR A 211 12.20 13.79 -6.88
C TYR A 211 11.14 14.86 -6.58
N PHE A 212 10.19 15.12 -7.49
CA PHE A 212 9.20 16.16 -7.23
C PHE A 212 8.28 15.81 -6.07
N TRP A 213 7.92 14.54 -5.90
CA TRP A 213 7.07 14.11 -4.80
C TRP A 213 7.81 14.29 -3.47
N ASN A 214 9.02 13.72 -3.38
CA ASN A 214 9.76 13.58 -2.12
C ASN A 214 10.55 14.84 -1.73
N GLU A 215 11.16 15.52 -2.68
CA GLU A 215 12.08 16.63 -2.39
C GLU A 215 11.44 18.01 -2.57
N VAL A 216 10.24 18.07 -3.17
CA VAL A 216 9.60 19.34 -3.52
C VAL A 216 8.24 19.48 -2.87
N ILE A 217 7.29 18.61 -3.18
CA ILE A 217 5.92 18.70 -2.68
C ILE A 217 5.92 18.48 -1.17
N LYS A 218 6.52 17.37 -0.73
CA LYS A 218 6.59 17.02 0.70
C LYS A 218 7.29 18.09 1.54
N GLU A 219 8.41 18.62 1.04
CA GLU A 219 9.14 19.74 1.67
C GLU A 219 8.45 21.09 1.52
N ARG A 220 7.19 21.11 1.04
CA ARG A 220 6.34 22.29 0.84
C ARG A 220 6.99 23.37 -0.03
N ARG A 221 7.92 22.97 -0.91
CA ARG A 221 8.56 23.84 -1.90
C ARG A 221 7.60 24.05 -3.07
N LYS A 222 7.69 25.23 -3.68
CA LYS A 222 6.95 25.51 -4.93
C LYS A 222 7.61 24.75 -6.08
N ILE A 223 6.83 23.97 -6.84
CA ILE A 223 7.30 23.25 -8.03
C ILE A 223 7.77 24.21 -9.15
N LYS A 224 7.06 25.34 -9.34
CA LYS A 224 7.28 26.28 -10.46
C LYS A 224 8.75 26.72 -10.63
N PRO A 225 9.48 27.19 -9.61
CA PRO A 225 10.84 27.69 -9.76
C PRO A 225 11.90 26.64 -10.12
N ILE A 226 11.62 25.34 -9.95
CA ILE A 226 12.65 24.30 -10.09
C ILE A 226 13.00 24.08 -11.57
N THR A 227 14.27 24.25 -11.91
CA THR A 227 14.79 24.00 -13.27
C THR A 227 15.32 22.58 -13.40
N PHE A 228 15.45 22.09 -14.64
CA PHE A 228 15.97 20.74 -14.89
C PHE A 228 17.43 20.59 -14.42
N ILE A 229 18.24 21.65 -14.57
CA ILE A 229 19.63 21.66 -14.11
C ILE A 229 19.70 21.56 -12.58
N GLN A 230 18.87 22.34 -11.87
CA GLN A 230 18.81 22.29 -10.40
C GLN A 230 18.41 20.90 -9.90
N MET A 231 17.37 20.30 -10.49
CA MET A 231 16.97 18.94 -10.13
C MET A 231 18.13 17.95 -10.29
N LYS A 232 18.84 17.97 -11.42
CA LYS A 232 19.98 17.06 -11.64
C LYS A 232 21.11 17.26 -10.64
N GLN A 233 21.37 18.50 -10.24
CA GLN A 233 22.36 18.80 -9.20
C GLN A 233 21.93 18.27 -7.84
N GLU A 234 20.66 18.49 -7.44
CA GLU A 234 20.11 17.97 -6.19
C GLU A 234 20.13 16.42 -6.18
N LEU A 235 19.71 15.78 -7.27
CA LEU A 235 19.77 14.32 -7.42
C LEU A 235 21.19 13.75 -7.34
N ALA A 236 22.19 14.45 -7.90
CA ALA A 236 23.59 14.05 -7.80
C ALA A 236 24.03 13.99 -6.34
N THR A 237 23.65 15.00 -5.55
CA THR A 237 23.92 15.04 -4.10
C THR A 237 23.17 13.94 -3.35
N LEU A 238 21.85 13.82 -3.55
CA LEU A 238 20.99 12.85 -2.86
C LEU A 238 21.46 11.41 -3.09
N LYS A 239 21.91 11.09 -4.31
CA LYS A 239 22.37 9.74 -4.68
C LYS A 239 23.85 9.50 -4.46
N ASN A 240 24.58 10.50 -3.98
CA ASN A 240 26.04 10.44 -3.88
C ASN A 240 26.69 10.04 -5.22
N MET A 241 26.26 10.66 -6.31
CA MET A 241 26.74 10.41 -7.68
C MET A 241 27.36 11.68 -8.27
N SER A 242 28.27 11.55 -9.24
CA SER A 242 28.76 12.72 -9.97
C SER A 242 27.66 13.32 -10.85
N LEU A 243 27.72 14.64 -11.05
CA LEU A 243 26.78 15.34 -11.95
C LEU A 243 26.85 14.79 -13.38
N ASP A 244 28.03 14.37 -13.85
CA ASP A 244 28.20 13.75 -15.17
C ASP A 244 27.49 12.41 -15.27
N SER A 245 27.52 11.61 -14.20
CA SER A 245 26.77 10.34 -14.13
C SER A 245 25.27 10.61 -14.21
N ILE A 246 24.74 11.59 -13.47
CA ILE A 246 23.33 11.98 -13.57
C ILE A 246 23.00 12.54 -14.95
N ASN A 247 23.84 13.39 -15.52
CA ASN A 247 23.64 13.90 -16.89
C ASN A 247 23.57 12.76 -17.90
N SER A 248 24.41 11.74 -17.77
CA SER A 248 24.40 10.56 -18.62
C SER A 248 23.12 9.73 -18.44
N LEU A 249 22.63 9.59 -17.22
CA LEU A 249 21.35 8.90 -16.96
C LEU A 249 20.17 9.64 -17.56
N PHE A 250 20.18 10.98 -17.54
CA PHE A 250 19.07 11.82 -17.99
C PHE A 250 19.19 12.29 -19.45
N LEU A 251 20.03 11.66 -20.27
CA LEU A 251 20.25 12.07 -21.67
C LEU A 251 18.98 12.04 -22.51
N GLU A 252 18.07 11.09 -22.22
CA GLU A 252 16.84 10.89 -22.99
C GLU A 252 15.66 11.74 -22.53
N LEU A 253 15.79 12.49 -21.42
CA LEU A 253 14.72 13.33 -20.91
C LEU A 253 14.83 14.76 -21.44
N SER A 254 13.89 15.15 -22.30
CA SER A 254 13.86 16.51 -22.85
C SER A 254 13.36 17.54 -21.84
N ASN A 255 13.74 18.81 -22.05
CA ASN A 255 13.18 19.94 -21.29
C ASN A 255 11.65 20.03 -21.40
N LEU A 256 11.08 19.62 -22.55
CA LEU A 256 9.63 19.61 -22.75
C LEU A 256 8.96 18.55 -21.87
N GLU A 257 9.48 17.33 -21.87
CA GLU A 257 9.01 16.25 -21.00
C GLU A 257 9.13 16.67 -19.53
N PHE A 258 10.27 17.21 -19.10
CA PHE A 258 10.45 17.73 -17.73
C PHE A 258 9.38 18.78 -17.35
N ASN A 259 9.06 19.72 -18.25
CA ASN A 259 8.03 20.73 -18.00
C ASN A 259 6.61 20.16 -17.95
N LEU A 260 6.33 19.11 -18.74
CA LEU A 260 5.07 18.37 -18.66
C LEU A 260 4.96 17.68 -17.31
N ILE A 261 6.02 17.00 -16.85
CA ILE A 261 6.08 16.36 -15.53
C ILE A 261 5.79 17.38 -14.43
N LYS A 262 6.48 18.53 -14.44
CA LYS A 262 6.20 19.64 -13.50
C LYS A 262 4.74 20.07 -13.49
N THR A 263 4.08 20.06 -14.65
CA THR A 263 2.66 20.45 -14.75
C THR A 263 1.76 19.39 -14.10
N ASN A 264 2.03 18.11 -14.36
CA ASN A 264 1.31 17.00 -13.73
C ASN A 264 1.50 17.01 -12.21
N MET A 265 2.72 17.20 -11.72
CA MET A 265 2.99 17.30 -10.28
C MET A 265 2.20 18.43 -9.63
N ARG A 266 2.05 19.58 -10.30
CA ARG A 266 1.21 20.68 -9.78
C ARG A 266 -0.27 20.34 -9.72
N ILE A 267 -0.76 19.50 -10.63
CA ILE A 267 -2.14 19.00 -10.55
C ILE A 267 -2.24 18.12 -9.31
N MET A 268 -1.33 17.16 -9.15
CA MET A 268 -1.31 16.25 -8.00
C MET A 268 -1.25 17.00 -6.66
N THR A 269 -0.36 17.99 -6.50
CA THR A 269 -0.29 18.81 -5.27
C THR A 269 -1.59 19.54 -4.93
N LYS A 270 -2.39 19.92 -5.93
CA LYS A 270 -3.69 20.56 -5.66
C LYS A 270 -4.69 19.58 -5.05
N TRP A 271 -4.56 18.31 -5.42
CA TRP A 271 -5.41 17.22 -4.96
C TRP A 271 -4.89 16.53 -3.70
N GLU A 272 -3.66 16.83 -3.25
CA GLU A 272 -3.09 16.35 -1.99
C GLU A 272 -3.97 16.66 -0.77
N ARG A 273 -4.75 17.74 -0.80
CA ARG A 273 -5.71 18.06 0.28
C ARG A 273 -6.81 17.01 0.47
N ALA A 274 -7.10 16.20 -0.55
CA ALA A 274 -8.01 15.06 -0.45
C ALA A 274 -7.40 13.89 0.35
N ALA A 275 -6.11 13.95 0.73
CA ALA A 275 -5.47 12.98 1.61
C ALA A 275 -5.62 13.32 3.11
N ASN A 276 -6.38 14.37 3.47
CA ASN A 276 -6.64 14.69 4.89
C ASN A 276 -7.50 13.57 5.52
N PRO A 277 -7.12 13.02 6.69
CA PRO A 277 -7.90 11.99 7.39
C PRO A 277 -9.40 12.30 7.53
N ASP A 278 -9.77 13.55 7.82
CA ASP A 278 -11.18 13.93 7.98
C ASP A 278 -11.97 13.78 6.67
N TYR A 279 -11.37 14.21 5.55
CA TYR A 279 -11.96 14.05 4.21
C TYR A 279 -12.16 12.57 3.89
N TYR A 280 -11.21 11.74 4.31
CA TYR A 280 -11.22 10.32 4.00
C TYR A 280 -12.28 9.53 4.77
N PHE A 281 -12.62 9.98 5.97
CA PHE A 281 -13.71 9.38 6.74
C PHE A 281 -15.05 9.49 6.00
N ASP A 282 -15.33 10.65 5.39
CA ASP A 282 -16.57 10.87 4.63
C ASP A 282 -16.64 9.95 3.39
N GLU A 283 -15.53 9.74 2.70
CA GLU A 283 -15.48 8.84 1.53
C GLU A 283 -15.62 7.36 1.93
N ILE A 284 -15.03 6.94 3.05
CA ILE A 284 -15.26 5.58 3.59
C ILE A 284 -16.73 5.40 3.94
N LYS A 285 -17.36 6.42 4.53
CA LYS A 285 -18.78 6.39 4.84
C LYS A 285 -19.62 6.25 3.56
N GLU A 286 -19.37 7.07 2.55
CA GLU A 286 -20.06 6.99 1.25
C GLU A 286 -19.91 5.60 0.62
N PHE A 287 -18.69 5.03 0.65
CA PHE A 287 -18.43 3.69 0.14
C PHE A 287 -19.20 2.59 0.89
N LEU A 288 -19.33 2.69 2.21
CA LEU A 288 -20.06 1.71 3.02
C LEU A 288 -21.58 1.91 2.98
N GLU A 289 -22.06 3.08 2.60
CA GLU A 289 -23.48 3.40 2.39
C GLU A 289 -23.93 3.19 0.93
N ASP A 290 -23.09 2.56 0.10
CA ASP A 290 -23.37 2.26 -1.31
C ASP A 290 -24.64 1.39 -1.46
N ASP A 291 -25.64 1.92 -2.17
CA ASP A 291 -26.93 1.26 -2.39
C ASP A 291 -26.83 -0.01 -3.28
N GLU A 292 -25.74 -0.16 -4.05
CA GLU A 292 -25.53 -1.31 -4.94
C GLU A 292 -24.96 -2.54 -4.18
N TYR A 293 -24.33 -2.33 -3.03
CA TYR A 293 -23.63 -3.38 -2.27
C TYR A 293 -23.96 -3.35 -0.77
N ASP A 294 -24.38 -4.50 -0.20
CA ASP A 294 -24.69 -4.59 1.24
C ASP A 294 -23.43 -4.62 2.11
N PHE A 295 -22.91 -3.44 2.47
CA PHE A 295 -21.86 -3.25 3.48
C PHE A 295 -22.41 -2.92 4.88
N SER A 296 -23.72 -3.02 5.09
CA SER A 296 -24.40 -2.60 6.33
C SER A 296 -23.98 -3.36 7.59
N LYS A 297 -23.21 -4.44 7.45
CA LYS A 297 -22.72 -5.29 8.54
C LYS A 297 -21.25 -5.03 8.90
N ILE A 298 -20.54 -4.20 8.14
CA ILE A 298 -19.12 -3.90 8.39
C ILE A 298 -18.99 -3.01 9.62
N ASN A 299 -18.39 -3.52 10.69
CA ASN A 299 -18.21 -2.77 11.95
C ASN A 299 -16.74 -2.42 12.25
N HIS A 300 -15.80 -2.91 11.45
CA HIS A 300 -14.41 -2.48 11.50
C HIS A 300 -13.85 -2.28 10.09
N VAL A 301 -12.99 -1.29 9.90
CA VAL A 301 -12.28 -1.00 8.65
C VAL A 301 -10.79 -0.84 8.95
N ILE A 302 -9.93 -1.50 8.18
CA ILE A 302 -8.48 -1.26 8.17
C ILE A 302 -8.05 -0.88 6.75
N TYR A 303 -7.31 0.21 6.61
CA TYR A 303 -6.83 0.67 5.31
C TYR A 303 -5.46 1.36 5.40
N GLY A 304 -4.67 1.30 4.33
CA GLY A 304 -3.50 2.18 4.07
C GLY A 304 -3.84 3.29 3.08
N HIS A 305 -2.88 4.07 2.59
CA HIS A 305 -2.94 5.07 1.48
C HIS A 305 -2.59 6.52 1.85
N THR A 306 -3.16 7.09 2.92
CA THR A 306 -2.92 8.52 3.23
C THR A 306 -1.61 8.75 3.98
N HIS A 307 -0.85 7.68 4.21
CA HIS A 307 0.38 7.59 5.00
C HIS A 307 0.23 7.89 6.49
N HIS A 308 -0.88 8.51 6.91
CA HIS A 308 -1.15 8.91 8.29
C HIS A 308 -1.80 7.79 9.10
N SER A 309 -1.10 7.29 10.12
CA SER A 309 -1.73 6.34 11.05
C SER A 309 -2.69 7.01 12.01
N GLY A 310 -3.82 6.37 12.26
CA GLY A 310 -4.86 6.93 13.11
C GLY A 310 -6.01 5.97 13.35
N ILE A 311 -6.72 6.19 14.45
CA ILE A 311 -7.97 5.49 14.78
C ILE A 311 -9.07 6.53 14.81
N SER A 312 -10.14 6.26 14.11
CA SER A 312 -11.36 7.04 14.12
C SER A 312 -12.57 6.15 14.37
N TYR A 313 -13.67 6.77 14.77
CA TYR A 313 -14.93 6.10 15.01
C TYR A 313 -16.05 6.92 14.40
N GLY A 314 -17.05 6.26 13.84
CA GLY A 314 -18.26 6.95 13.44
C GLY A 314 -19.46 6.03 13.34
N ASN A 315 -20.61 6.64 13.10
CA ASN A 315 -21.86 5.93 12.89
C ASN A 315 -22.14 5.86 11.39
N ILE A 316 -22.12 4.66 10.83
CA ILE A 316 -22.33 4.36 9.40
C ILE A 316 -23.40 3.26 9.36
N ASN A 317 -24.43 3.39 8.53
CA ASN A 317 -25.53 2.41 8.49
C ASN A 317 -26.17 2.12 9.87
N ASN A 318 -26.34 3.13 10.71
CA ASN A 318 -26.89 3.03 12.09
C ASN A 318 -26.09 2.13 13.06
N GLN A 319 -24.84 1.80 12.74
CA GLN A 319 -23.94 1.07 13.62
C GLN A 319 -22.65 1.85 13.85
N LYS A 320 -22.00 1.60 14.99
CA LYS A 320 -20.68 2.17 15.27
C LYS A 320 -19.62 1.37 14.50
N VAL A 321 -18.81 2.07 13.72
CA VAL A 321 -17.70 1.49 12.97
C VAL A 321 -16.39 2.03 13.53
N GLU A 322 -15.44 1.13 13.81
CA GLU A 322 -14.04 1.48 14.11
C GLU A 322 -13.23 1.48 12.82
N ILE A 323 -12.54 2.59 12.54
CA ILE A 323 -11.78 2.78 11.30
C ILE A 323 -10.34 3.05 11.67
N ILE A 324 -9.43 2.21 11.16
CA ILE A 324 -8.00 2.31 11.42
C ILE A 324 -7.26 2.51 10.12
N ASN A 325 -6.51 3.62 10.05
CA ASN A 325 -5.46 3.78 9.06
C ASN A 325 -4.16 3.19 9.63
N ASP A 326 -3.58 2.18 8.97
CA ASP A 326 -2.38 1.51 9.45
C ASP A 326 -1.09 2.31 9.20
N GLY A 327 -1.17 3.40 8.45
CA GLY A 327 -0.12 4.40 8.26
C GLY A 327 0.70 4.14 7.01
N SER A 328 2.03 4.20 7.15
CA SER A 328 2.97 3.93 6.07
C SER A 328 4.33 3.57 6.60
N TRP A 329 5.16 2.95 5.75
CA TRP A 329 6.58 2.75 5.99
C TRP A 329 7.38 3.69 5.06
N GLN A 330 6.83 4.87 4.86
CA GLN A 330 7.35 5.91 3.99
C GLN A 330 7.12 7.27 4.66
N HIS A 331 8.14 8.12 4.70
CA HIS A 331 8.05 9.52 5.13
C HIS A 331 7.62 9.83 6.57
N MET A 332 7.07 8.86 7.30
CA MET A 332 6.60 9.01 8.67
C MET A 332 7.12 7.87 9.55
N HIS A 333 6.89 7.97 10.86
CA HIS A 333 7.17 6.87 11.77
C HIS A 333 6.36 5.64 11.37
N PRO A 334 7.02 4.51 11.05
CA PRO A 334 6.31 3.36 10.55
C PRO A 334 5.30 2.82 11.54
N SER A 335 4.23 2.22 11.04
CA SER A 335 3.17 1.65 11.85
C SER A 335 2.56 0.42 11.22
N TYR A 336 1.82 -0.33 12.02
CA TYR A 336 1.14 -1.55 11.64
C TYR A 336 -0.02 -1.80 12.60
N VAL A 337 -0.98 -2.64 12.18
CA VAL A 337 -2.10 -3.08 13.02
C VAL A 337 -1.88 -4.52 13.46
N GLU A 338 -2.08 -4.76 14.75
CA GLU A 338 -2.18 -6.09 15.34
C GLU A 338 -3.65 -6.46 15.50
N ILE A 339 -4.05 -7.64 15.00
CA ILE A 339 -5.33 -8.26 15.33
C ILE A 339 -5.07 -9.37 16.33
N VAL A 340 -5.61 -9.21 17.54
CA VAL A 340 -5.48 -10.18 18.64
C VAL A 340 -6.81 -10.91 18.87
N SER A 341 -6.87 -11.74 19.91
CA SER A 341 -8.11 -12.43 20.30
C SER A 341 -9.29 -11.47 20.49
N LYS A 342 -10.48 -12.01 20.23
CA LYS A 342 -11.78 -11.35 20.14
C LYS A 342 -11.86 -10.25 19.08
N GLY A 343 -11.00 -10.32 18.06
CA GLY A 343 -10.98 -9.34 16.96
C GLY A 343 -10.49 -7.96 17.37
N LYS A 344 -9.89 -7.81 18.56
CA LYS A 344 -9.40 -6.52 19.04
C LYS A 344 -8.25 -6.04 18.16
N LEU A 345 -8.35 -4.79 17.72
CA LEU A 345 -7.37 -4.13 16.89
C LEU A 345 -6.46 -3.26 17.75
N ASN A 346 -5.14 -3.34 17.54
CA ASN A 346 -4.18 -2.41 18.14
C ASN A 346 -3.32 -1.80 17.05
N LEU A 347 -3.44 -0.47 16.85
CA LEU A 347 -2.50 0.28 16.03
C LEU A 347 -1.20 0.49 16.81
N LYS A 348 -0.08 0.11 16.21
CA LYS A 348 1.26 0.19 16.80
C LYS A 348 2.15 1.08 15.94
N SER A 349 2.90 1.97 16.57
CA SER A 349 4.08 2.58 15.93
C SER A 349 5.26 1.63 16.06
N TYR A 350 5.94 1.38 14.96
CA TYR A 350 7.20 0.67 14.92
C TYR A 350 8.33 1.61 15.33
N LYS A 351 8.95 1.35 16.48
CA LYS A 351 10.13 2.09 16.95
C LYS A 351 11.33 1.17 16.91
N ASN A 352 12.45 1.70 16.43
CA ASN A 352 13.72 1.02 16.57
C ASN A 352 14.07 0.96 18.06
N ASN A 353 14.04 -0.23 18.66
CA ASN A 353 14.42 -0.44 20.06
C ASN A 353 15.94 -0.29 20.32
N LYS A 354 16.69 0.18 19.31
CA LYS A 354 18.11 0.52 19.41
C LYS A 354 18.36 1.98 19.07
N LEU A 355 18.15 2.85 20.05
CA LEU A 355 18.87 4.12 20.18
C LEU A 355 19.45 4.22 21.58
#